data_AF-A0A7U9MV50-F1
#
_entry.id   AF-A0A7U9MV50-F1
#
_cell.length_a   1.000
_cell.length_b   1.000
_cell.length_c   1.000
_cell.angle_alpha   90.00
_cell.angle_beta   90.00
_cell.angle_gamma   90.00
#
_symmetry.space_group_name_H-M   'P 1'
#
loop_
_entity.id
_entity.type
_entity.pdbx_description
1 polymer ?
#
loop_
_entity_poly.entity_id
_entity_poly.type
_entity_poly.pdbx_seq_one_letter_code
_entity_poly.pdbx_strand_id
1 'polypeptide(L)' 'MKSDIGMSLSAAINIYLKKLGREKRIPFEVAVDPFYSQENMTRLKESAAQMEATGGELMRK' A
#
# COMPACT_ATOMS: atom_id res chain seq x y z
N MET A 1 -15.49 24.70 -13.45
CA MET A 1 -14.91 23.54 -12.74
C MET A 1 -14.49 23.93 -11.32
N LYS A 2 -15.44 24.41 -10.51
CA LYS A 2 -15.34 24.52 -9.06
C LYS A 2 -16.68 24.00 -8.56
N SER A 3 -16.64 23.19 -7.51
CA SER A 3 -17.76 22.64 -6.73
C SER A 3 -18.62 21.52 -7.33
N ASP A 4 -18.08 20.30 -7.39
CA ASP A 4 -18.87 19.07 -7.22
C ASP A 4 -19.11 18.73 -5.73
N ILE A 5 -18.33 19.34 -4.82
CA ILE A 5 -18.23 18.96 -3.39
C ILE A 5 -18.62 20.13 -2.44
N GLY A 6 -19.23 21.21 -2.97
CA GLY A 6 -19.71 22.34 -2.15
C GLY A 6 -18.63 23.15 -1.41
N MET A 7 -17.35 22.87 -1.63
CA MET A 7 -16.23 23.59 -1.00
C MET A 7 -15.09 23.83 -2.00
N SER A 8 -14.24 24.81 -1.69
CA SER A 8 -13.01 25.04 -2.45
C SER A 8 -12.01 23.93 -2.17
N LEU A 9 -11.15 23.62 -3.15
CA LEU A 9 -10.06 22.66 -2.99
C LEU A 9 -9.15 23.02 -1.81
N SER A 10 -8.85 24.31 -1.63
CA SER A 10 -8.04 24.82 -0.52
C SER A 10 -8.68 24.53 0.84
N ALA A 11 -10.02 24.64 0.95
CA ALA A 11 -10.72 24.28 2.17
C ALA A 11 -10.60 22.77 2.46
N ALA A 12 -10.76 21.92 1.44
CA ALA A 12 -10.62 20.47 1.57
C ALA A 12 -9.20 20.06 2.03
N ILE A 13 -8.15 20.65 1.45
CA ILE A 13 -6.76 20.38 1.82
C ILE A 13 -6.49 20.78 3.28
N ASN A 14 -6.99 21.94 3.72
CA ASN A 14 -6.79 22.40 5.10
C ASN A 14 -7.46 21.47 6.12
N ILE A 15 -8.65 20.96 5.81
CA ILE A 15 -9.34 19.97 6.66
C ILE A 15 -8.52 18.68 6.75
N TYR A 16 -7.99 18.20 5.61
CA TYR A 16 -7.14 17.02 5.54
C TYR A 16 -5.86 17.15 6.40
N LEU A 17 -5.12 18.25 6.23
CA LEU A 17 -3.88 18.50 6.97
C LEU A 17 -4.10 18.61 8.49
N LYS A 18 -5.21 19.24 8.92
CA LYS A 18 -5.58 19.30 10.34
C LYS A 18 -5.89 17.92 10.92
N LYS A 19 -6.59 17.07 10.16
CA LYS A 19 -6.92 15.71 10.59
C LYS A 19 -5.66 14.83 10.71
N LEU A 20 -4.78 14.89 9.71
CA LEU A 20 -3.46 14.24 9.72
C LEU A 20 -2.64 14.61 10.97
N GLY A 21 -2.49 15.92 11.22
CA GLY A 21 -1.66 16.41 12.33
C GLY A 21 -2.19 16.00 13.71
N ARG A 22 -3.52 15.98 13.88
CA ARG A 22 -4.16 15.61 15.16
C ARG A 22 -4.12 14.10 15.42
N GLU A 23 -4.41 13.30 14.40
CA GLU A 23 -4.58 11.85 14.56
C GLU A 23 -3.26 11.08 14.36
N LYS A 24 -2.18 11.77 13.94
CA LYS A 24 -0.87 11.19 13.59
C LYS A 24 -0.97 9.97 12.66
N ARG A 25 -2.04 9.90 11.89
CA ARG A 25 -2.37 8.80 11.00
C ARG A 25 -2.97 9.35 9.73
N ILE A 26 -2.69 8.68 8.63
CA ILE A 26 -3.29 8.97 7.34
C ILE A 26 -4.82 8.77 7.44
N PRO A 27 -5.65 9.78 7.14
CA PRO A 27 -7.10 9.72 7.33
C PRO A 27 -7.82 9.02 6.18
N PHE A 28 -7.18 7.99 5.63
CA PHE A 28 -7.75 6.99 4.75
C PHE A 28 -7.14 5.64 5.14
N GLU A 29 -7.84 4.54 4.86
CA GLU A 29 -7.21 3.24 4.97
C GLU A 29 -6.06 3.20 3.96
N VAL A 30 -4.85 2.99 4.46
CA VAL A 30 -3.74 2.61 3.59
C VAL A 30 -4.11 1.21 3.14
N ALA A 31 -4.69 1.10 1.95
CA ALA A 31 -4.91 -0.18 1.32
C ALA A 31 -3.55 -0.87 1.29
N VAL A 32 -3.43 -2.00 1.97
CA VAL A 32 -2.26 -2.85 1.83
C VAL A 32 -2.23 -3.21 0.35
N ASP A 33 -1.17 -2.82 -0.34
CA ASP A 33 -0.99 -3.15 -1.76
C ASP A 33 -1.30 -4.66 -1.92
N PRO A 34 -2.19 -5.05 -2.85
CA PRO A 34 -2.52 -6.47 -3.06
C PRO A 34 -1.28 -7.36 -3.24
N PHE A 35 -0.18 -6.78 -3.71
CA PHE A 35 1.14 -7.41 -3.75
C PHE A 35 1.63 -7.91 -2.39
N TYR A 36 1.38 -7.20 -1.28
CA TYR A 36 1.77 -7.62 0.06
C TYR A 36 0.71 -8.47 0.79
N SER A 37 -0.20 -9.12 0.04
CA SER A 37 -1.13 -10.09 0.62
C SER A 37 -0.41 -11.25 1.31
N GLN A 38 -1.04 -11.84 2.32
CA GLN A 38 -0.45 -12.96 3.08
C GLN A 38 -0.11 -14.17 2.19
N GLU A 39 -0.95 -14.45 1.20
CA GLU A 39 -0.70 -15.52 0.22
C GLU A 39 0.54 -15.22 -0.63
N ASN A 40 0.66 -14.00 -1.16
CA ASN A 40 1.82 -13.63 -1.98
C ASN A 40 3.11 -13.59 -1.17
N MET A 41 3.06 -13.06 0.06
CA MET A 41 4.20 -13.07 0.97
C MET A 41 4.67 -14.49 1.32
N THR A 42 3.73 -15.44 1.43
CA THR A 42 4.07 -16.86 1.64
C THR A 42 4.80 -17.43 0.42
N ARG A 43 4.28 -17.21 -0.79
CA ARG A 43 4.94 -17.65 -2.03
C ARG A 43 6.35 -17.06 -2.21
N LEU A 44 6.54 -15.78 -1.89
CA LEU A 44 7.85 -15.12 -1.99
C LEU A 44 8.86 -15.76 -1.03
N LYS A 45 8.45 -16.08 0.20
CA LYS A 45 9.30 -16.77 1.17
C LYS A 45 9.67 -18.18 0.73
N GLU A 46 8.71 -18.92 0.19
CA GLU A 46 8.95 -20.27 -0.37
C GLU A 46 9.92 -20.21 -1.55
N SER A 47 9.73 -19.27 -2.46
CA SER A 47 10.61 -19.05 -3.61
C SER A 47 12.02 -18.67 -3.17
N ALA A 48 12.16 -17.80 -2.17
CA ALA A 48 13.45 -17.42 -1.60
C ALA A 48 14.17 -18.63 -0.97
N ALA A 49 13.47 -19.42 -0.15
CA ALA A 49 14.03 -20.62 0.46
C ALA A 49 14.44 -21.68 -0.58
N GLN A 50 13.65 -21.83 -1.65
CA GLN A 50 14.01 -22.69 -2.77
C GLN A 50 15.27 -22.17 -3.48
N MET A 51 15.37 -20.87 -3.75
CA MET A 51 16.55 -20.28 -4.38
C MET A 51 17.81 -20.45 -3.53
N GLU A 52 17.71 -20.29 -2.21
CA GLU A 52 18.81 -20.54 -1.27
C GLU A 52 19.24 -22.01 -1.28
N ALA A 53 18.29 -22.94 -1.36
CA ALA A 53 18.56 -24.37 -1.36
C ALA A 53 19.09 -24.90 -2.71
N THR A 54 18.63 -24.34 -3.84
CA THR A 54 18.98 -24.82 -5.19
C THR A 54 20.04 -23.96 -5.88
N GLY A 55 20.53 -22.90 -5.24
CA GLY A 55 21.54 -22.01 -5.82
C GLY A 55 21.05 -21.26 -7.08
N GLY A 56 19.74 -21.15 -7.27
CA GLY A 56 19.14 -20.47 -8.43
C GLY A 56 18.96 -21.34 -9.68
N GLU A 57 19.08 -22.66 -9.58
CA GLU A 57 18.68 -23.56 -10.67
C GLU A 57 17.14 -23.58 -10.78
N LEU A 58 16.61 -22.59 -11.52
CA LEU A 58 15.22 -22.52 -11.93
C LEU A 58 14.91 -23.83 -12.67
N MET A 59 14.06 -24.68 -12.08
CA MET A 59 13.43 -25.81 -12.77
C MET A 59 12.61 -25.25 -13.93
N ARG A 60 13.27 -25.09 -15.07
CA ARG A 60 12.68 -24.73 -16.36
C ARG A 60 11.67 -25.83 -16.68
N LYS A 61 10.39 -25.50 -16.56
CA LYS A 61 9.31 -26.31 -17.13
C LYS A 61 8.91 -25.72 -18.47
#